data_AF-A0A8T7LZL0-F1
#
_entry.id   AF-A0A8T7LZL0-F1
#
_cell.length_a   1.000
_cell.length_b   1.000
_cell.length_c   1.000
_cell.angle_alpha   90.00
_cell.angle_beta   90.00
_cell.angle_gamma   90.00
#
_symmetry.space_group_name_H-M   'P 1'
#
loop_
_entity.id
_entity.type
_entity.pdbx_description
1 polymer ?
#
loop_
_entity_poly.entity_id
_entity_poly.type
_entity_poly.pdbx_seq_one_letter_code
_entity_poly.pdbx_strand_id
1 'polypeptide(L)'
;MTFKFKVILLALISLLLAVGFFNLIQHTTTAQAQTTTPLTAMLRWGYYVKTPVSLESVRSNIGSLNIISPVYFNLRPDGSLIGTDQAEVTNLAKSKGVRVIPTIQNSATVLDDFTKVINDPTQVKRIIDQIEGLVNTNGYDGIHIDFENLNATDRPQFTNFMGQLYARLKAKNKLTTAALVSKTRDTTTGFGGVYDYAALAPYLDLAVIMVYDYHYRGGSDGPVAPINWSSSVVAFASSQLGPGKVMLGVPFYGYDWNVSKGGFATARSFDDTQDTIRKFKGTTGYDETVQEAFADYSDNGEAHRIWFQNPRSLQAKLDLMKKNNLAGFAAWRLGQEGASFWPVVRNFTLPTNPIAAFASKPDRTYFAQTGHSLSGQFKIYWDKNGGLAQFGYPWTEEFLERNPSDGKDYVVQYFERARFEYHPDLKGTPFEVQLGLLGRQVTTGRSEEAPFKALAPFQSRADVWYIPETGHSLSYGFLQYWLKNGGLAIYGYPISEEFQEISPTDGKTYTVQYFERNRFEYHPENKGTRYEVLLGLLGNQIMKDYGWLRAET
;
A
#
# COMPACT_ATOMS: atom_id res chain seq x y z
N MET A 1 48.04 -77.96 28.50
CA MET A 1 48.62 -77.04 29.51
C MET A 1 47.57 -75.96 29.77
N THR A 2 46.93 -75.89 30.95
CA THR A 2 47.38 -75.18 32.17
C THR A 2 47.53 -73.67 31.93
N PHE A 3 46.75 -72.74 32.53
CA PHE A 3 45.92 -72.81 33.76
C PHE A 3 44.60 -72.00 33.68
N LYS A 4 43.79 -72.16 34.75
CA LYS A 4 42.61 -71.39 35.24
C LYS A 4 42.86 -69.86 35.24
N PHE A 5 41.93 -68.89 35.32
CA PHE A 5 40.47 -68.74 35.61
C PHE A 5 40.09 -67.24 35.30
N LYS A 6 38.86 -66.67 35.30
CA LYS A 6 37.42 -67.04 35.49
C LYS A 6 36.51 -65.88 34.97
N VAL A 7 35.18 -66.08 34.91
CA VAL A 7 34.03 -65.10 35.09
C VAL A 7 34.20 -63.67 34.51
N ILE A 8 33.61 -63.30 33.35
CA ILE A 8 32.21 -62.82 33.12
C ILE A 8 31.97 -61.38 33.68
N LEU A 9 31.57 -60.35 32.91
CA LEU A 9 30.23 -60.14 32.31
C LEU A 9 30.22 -59.20 31.07
N LEU A 10 29.07 -59.14 30.37
CA LEU A 10 28.73 -58.50 29.08
C LEU A 10 29.32 -57.11 28.71
N ALA A 11 29.93 -57.08 27.52
CA ALA A 11 29.53 -56.34 26.29
C ALA A 11 29.06 -54.87 26.32
N LEU A 12 29.75 -54.02 25.55
CA LEU A 12 29.19 -52.92 24.74
C LEU A 12 30.26 -52.35 23.76
N ILE A 13 29.88 -51.38 22.90
CA ILE A 13 30.75 -50.49 22.08
C ILE A 13 31.40 -51.11 20.81
N SER A 14 30.58 -51.18 19.75
CA SER A 14 30.74 -50.55 18.41
C SER A 14 32.04 -50.57 17.57
N LEU A 15 31.78 -50.51 16.25
CA LEU A 15 32.51 -49.77 15.19
C LEU A 15 33.78 -50.41 14.60
N LEU A 16 33.77 -50.65 13.27
CA LEU A 16 34.80 -50.18 12.33
C LEU A 16 34.38 -50.42 10.85
N LEU A 17 34.34 -49.31 10.10
CA LEU A 17 34.47 -49.09 8.64
C LEU A 17 34.23 -50.28 7.67
N ALA A 18 33.25 -50.27 6.75
CA ALA A 18 32.98 -49.32 5.66
C ALA A 18 33.92 -49.45 4.43
N VAL A 19 33.35 -49.92 3.30
CA VAL A 19 33.46 -49.41 1.91
C VAL A 19 32.56 -50.30 1.04
N GLY A 20 31.76 -49.71 0.13
CA GLY A 20 30.83 -50.46 -0.73
C GLY A 20 29.62 -49.65 -1.20
N PHE A 21 29.85 -48.62 -2.04
CA PHE A 21 28.77 -47.79 -2.57
C PHE A 21 27.89 -48.55 -3.57
N PHE A 22 26.57 -48.55 -3.33
CA PHE A 22 25.58 -48.62 -4.40
C PHE A 22 24.44 -47.64 -4.09
N ASN A 23 24.51 -46.46 -4.71
CA ASN A 23 23.62 -45.34 -4.45
C ASN A 23 22.27 -45.53 -5.16
N LEU A 24 21.27 -46.07 -4.46
CA LEU A 24 19.87 -45.90 -4.87
C LEU A 24 19.36 -44.54 -4.38
N ILE A 25 19.78 -43.46 -5.05
CA ILE A 25 19.23 -42.12 -4.81
C ILE A 25 17.78 -42.12 -5.28
N GLN A 26 16.85 -42.33 -4.35
CA GLN A 26 15.51 -41.79 -4.54
C GLN A 26 15.65 -40.28 -4.60
N HIS A 27 15.52 -39.72 -5.80
CA HIS A 27 15.34 -38.28 -5.98
C HIS A 27 13.94 -37.90 -5.47
N THR A 28 13.79 -37.86 -4.15
CA THR A 28 12.83 -36.96 -3.50
C THR A 28 13.30 -35.54 -3.80
N THR A 29 12.98 -35.08 -5.01
CA THR A 29 13.14 -33.69 -5.40
C THR A 29 12.26 -32.88 -4.46
N THR A 30 12.84 -32.38 -3.38
CA THR A 30 12.25 -31.31 -2.59
C THR A 30 12.19 -30.10 -3.50
N ALA A 31 11.11 -30.03 -4.29
CA ALA A 31 10.69 -28.80 -4.91
C ALA A 31 10.55 -27.81 -3.76
N GLN A 32 11.52 -26.90 -3.66
CA GLN A 32 11.29 -25.67 -2.94
C GLN A 32 10.10 -25.03 -3.65
N ALA A 33 8.92 -25.19 -3.06
CA ALA A 33 7.78 -24.37 -3.42
C ALA A 33 8.28 -22.94 -3.25
N GLN A 34 8.53 -22.26 -4.38
CA GLN A 34 8.80 -20.85 -4.37
C GLN A 34 7.53 -20.24 -3.78
N THR A 35 7.58 -19.90 -2.50
CA THR A 35 6.50 -19.25 -1.79
C THR A 35 6.33 -17.90 -2.46
N THR A 36 5.44 -17.85 -3.46
CA THR A 36 5.12 -16.65 -4.21
C THR A 36 4.58 -15.65 -3.22
N THR A 37 5.45 -14.76 -2.72
CA THR A 37 5.10 -13.76 -1.73
C THR A 37 3.83 -13.07 -2.22
N PRO A 38 2.70 -13.20 -1.49
CA PRO A 38 1.45 -12.63 -1.95
C PRO A 38 1.62 -11.15 -2.24
N LEU A 39 0.82 -10.62 -3.17
CA LEU A 39 0.85 -9.21 -3.58
C LEU A 39 0.20 -8.30 -2.49
N THR A 40 0.59 -8.52 -1.23
CA THR A 40 0.16 -7.80 -0.02
C THR A 40 1.32 -7.02 0.60
N ALA A 41 2.31 -6.64 -0.21
CA ALA A 41 3.34 -5.68 0.13
C ALA A 41 3.09 -4.43 -0.72
N MET A 42 3.29 -3.23 -0.18
CA MET A 42 3.28 -1.99 -0.96
C MET A 42 4.30 -2.10 -2.09
N LEU A 43 3.84 -2.30 -3.32
CA LEU A 43 4.72 -2.56 -4.45
C LEU A 43 5.38 -1.25 -4.89
N ARG A 44 6.71 -1.27 -4.95
CA ARG A 44 7.53 -0.17 -5.42
C ARG A 44 7.99 -0.50 -6.84
N TRP A 45 7.39 0.14 -7.82
CA TRP A 45 7.61 -0.13 -9.25
C TRP A 45 8.35 1.06 -9.87
N GLY A 46 9.39 0.79 -10.66
CA GLY A 46 10.14 1.83 -11.38
C GLY A 46 10.20 1.57 -12.87
N TYR A 47 9.88 2.58 -13.69
CA TYR A 47 10.10 2.51 -15.14
C TYR A 47 11.54 2.85 -15.49
N TYR A 48 12.17 2.00 -16.30
CA TYR A 48 13.52 2.21 -16.81
C TYR A 48 13.48 2.48 -18.31
N VAL A 49 14.32 3.41 -18.79
CA VAL A 49 14.50 3.68 -20.23
C VAL A 49 16.00 3.78 -20.50
N LYS A 50 16.47 3.36 -21.68
CA LYS A 50 17.91 3.24 -22.01
C LYS A 50 18.65 4.59 -22.12
N THR A 51 18.80 5.30 -21.00
CA THR A 51 19.59 6.54 -20.85
C THR A 51 20.58 6.42 -19.68
N PRO A 52 21.77 7.07 -19.73
CA PRO A 52 22.79 6.94 -18.68
C PRO A 52 22.28 7.26 -17.27
N VAL A 53 21.51 8.34 -17.11
CA VAL A 53 20.91 8.73 -15.82
C VAL A 53 19.93 7.70 -15.25
N SER A 54 19.19 6.99 -16.11
CA SER A 54 18.28 5.93 -15.70
C SER A 54 19.05 4.68 -15.27
N LEU A 55 20.17 4.40 -15.94
CA LEU A 55 21.05 3.28 -15.60
C LEU A 55 21.74 3.50 -14.25
N GLU A 56 22.15 4.73 -13.97
CA GLU A 56 22.79 5.05 -12.68
C GLU A 56 21.79 5.05 -11.52
N SER A 57 20.56 5.57 -11.73
CA SER A 57 19.46 5.42 -10.77
C SER A 57 19.18 3.94 -10.46
N VAL A 58 19.11 3.08 -11.48
CA VAL A 58 18.97 1.62 -11.31
C VAL A 58 20.15 1.02 -10.53
N ARG A 59 21.40 1.28 -10.94
CA ARG A 59 22.60 0.75 -10.25
C ARG A 59 22.63 1.09 -8.77
N SER A 60 22.32 2.35 -8.43
CA SER A 60 22.32 2.85 -7.06
C SER A 60 21.13 2.35 -6.23
N ASN A 61 19.93 2.23 -6.81
CA ASN A 61 18.70 2.15 -6.02
C ASN A 61 17.78 0.94 -6.26
N ILE A 62 18.06 0.07 -7.25
CA ILE A 62 17.18 -1.06 -7.64
C ILE A 62 16.72 -1.95 -6.47
N GLY A 63 17.57 -2.18 -5.46
CA GLY A 63 17.20 -2.94 -4.24
C GLY A 63 16.14 -2.28 -3.35
N SER A 64 15.71 -1.06 -3.66
CA SER A 64 14.58 -0.35 -3.02
C SER A 64 13.25 -0.64 -3.71
N LEU A 65 13.26 -1.32 -4.86
CA LEU A 65 12.08 -1.63 -5.67
C LEU A 65 11.64 -3.10 -5.48
N ASN A 66 10.39 -3.38 -5.85
CA ASN A 66 9.84 -4.73 -5.93
C ASN A 66 9.69 -5.18 -7.39
N ILE A 67 9.49 -4.23 -8.30
CA ILE A 67 9.31 -4.44 -9.74
C ILE A 67 10.10 -3.38 -10.52
N ILE A 68 10.74 -3.78 -11.61
CA ILE A 68 11.26 -2.88 -12.64
C ILE A 68 10.55 -3.16 -13.97
N SER A 69 10.17 -2.11 -14.68
CA SER A 69 9.57 -2.17 -16.01
C SER A 69 10.45 -1.46 -17.04
N PRO A 70 11.41 -2.18 -17.65
CA PRO A 70 12.21 -1.60 -18.72
C PRO A 70 11.41 -1.38 -20.01
N VAL A 71 11.44 -0.16 -20.52
CA VAL A 71 10.95 0.20 -21.86
C VAL A 71 11.96 -0.30 -22.89
N TYR A 72 11.76 -1.52 -23.35
CA TYR A 72 12.65 -2.25 -24.28
C TYR A 72 12.02 -2.53 -25.63
N PHE A 73 10.69 -2.68 -25.68
CA PHE A 73 9.99 -3.21 -26.85
C PHE A 73 8.91 -2.26 -27.33
N ASN A 74 8.74 -2.18 -28.65
CA ASN A 74 7.70 -1.42 -29.32
C ASN A 74 6.94 -2.35 -30.26
N LEU A 75 5.62 -2.39 -30.12
CA LEU A 75 4.73 -3.01 -31.09
C LEU A 75 4.50 -2.02 -32.25
N ARG A 76 4.67 -2.50 -33.49
CA ARG A 76 4.43 -1.71 -34.70
C ARG A 76 3.02 -1.95 -35.26
N PRO A 77 2.46 -1.03 -36.07
CA PRO A 77 1.17 -1.18 -36.74
C PRO A 77 1.03 -2.37 -37.72
N ASP A 78 2.09 -3.15 -37.99
CA ASP A 78 2.04 -4.42 -38.75
C ASP A 78 1.93 -5.66 -37.84
N GLY A 79 1.91 -5.47 -36.52
CA GLY A 79 1.98 -6.53 -35.50
C GLY A 79 3.38 -7.11 -35.29
N SER A 80 4.44 -6.49 -35.83
CA SER A 80 5.82 -6.88 -35.51
C SER A 80 6.27 -6.25 -34.19
N LEU A 81 6.95 -7.05 -33.36
CA LEU A 81 7.48 -6.63 -32.08
C LEU A 81 8.98 -6.37 -32.22
N ILE A 82 9.41 -5.11 -32.09
CA ILE A 82 10.83 -4.72 -32.17
C ILE A 82 11.37 -4.30 -30.81
N GLY A 83 12.67 -4.48 -30.60
CA GLY A 83 13.33 -4.08 -29.36
C GLY A 83 14.45 -5.04 -28.97
N THR A 84 15.12 -4.75 -27.86
CA THR A 84 16.15 -5.61 -27.27
C THR A 84 16.19 -5.43 -25.76
N ASP A 85 16.55 -6.50 -25.04
CA ASP A 85 16.89 -6.43 -23.61
C ASP A 85 18.08 -5.49 -23.34
N GLN A 86 18.37 -5.21 -22.07
CA GLN A 86 19.70 -4.78 -21.63
C GLN A 86 20.12 -5.64 -20.45
N ALA A 87 20.90 -6.68 -20.73
CA ALA A 87 21.19 -7.77 -19.80
C ALA A 87 21.80 -7.30 -18.46
N GLU A 88 22.53 -6.19 -18.43
CA GLU A 88 23.00 -5.55 -17.20
C GLU A 88 21.86 -5.26 -16.22
N VAL A 89 20.79 -4.61 -16.68
CA VAL A 89 19.63 -4.20 -15.87
C VAL A 89 18.81 -5.43 -15.48
N THR A 90 18.53 -6.31 -16.43
CA THR A 90 17.77 -7.56 -16.20
C THR A 90 18.49 -8.48 -15.19
N ASN A 91 19.81 -8.63 -15.30
CA ASN A 91 20.60 -9.44 -14.37
C ASN A 91 20.76 -8.76 -12.99
N LEU A 92 20.97 -7.44 -12.95
CA LEU A 92 21.09 -6.71 -11.69
C LEU A 92 19.79 -6.77 -10.88
N ALA A 93 18.63 -6.55 -11.52
CA ALA A 93 17.32 -6.67 -10.88
C ALA A 93 17.09 -8.09 -10.31
N LYS A 94 17.35 -9.13 -11.11
CA LYS A 94 17.28 -10.53 -10.67
C LYS A 94 18.23 -10.83 -9.50
N SER A 95 19.44 -10.27 -9.49
CA SER A 95 20.42 -10.41 -8.39
C SER A 95 19.95 -9.80 -7.05
N LYS A 96 18.92 -8.93 -7.08
CA LYS A 96 18.29 -8.31 -5.91
C LYS A 96 16.89 -8.86 -5.61
N GLY A 97 16.42 -9.89 -6.34
CA GLY A 97 15.08 -10.43 -6.20
C GLY A 97 13.96 -9.51 -6.72
N VAL A 98 14.30 -8.50 -7.52
CA VAL A 98 13.35 -7.55 -8.12
C VAL A 98 12.77 -8.17 -9.38
N ARG A 99 11.44 -8.19 -9.50
CA ARG A 99 10.76 -8.76 -10.68
C ARG A 99 11.02 -7.90 -11.91
N VAL A 100 11.33 -8.54 -13.03
CA VAL A 100 11.54 -7.88 -14.32
C VAL A 100 10.31 -8.09 -15.19
N ILE A 101 9.53 -7.03 -15.40
CA ILE A 101 8.27 -7.03 -16.14
C ILE A 101 8.37 -5.98 -17.26
N PRO A 102 9.01 -6.24 -18.41
CA PRO A 102 9.27 -5.20 -19.40
C PRO A 102 8.03 -4.58 -20.00
N THR A 103 8.14 -3.29 -20.31
CA THR A 103 7.13 -2.54 -21.05
C THR A 103 7.20 -2.88 -22.53
N ILE A 104 6.04 -3.13 -23.13
CA ILE A 104 5.83 -3.06 -24.57
C ILE A 104 4.97 -1.83 -24.85
N GLN A 105 5.55 -0.83 -25.51
CA GLN A 105 4.87 0.40 -25.93
C GLN A 105 4.40 0.33 -27.38
N ASN A 106 3.65 1.34 -27.81
CA ASN A 106 3.44 1.73 -29.20
C ASN A 106 3.81 3.23 -29.40
N SER A 107 3.43 3.82 -30.54
CA SER A 107 3.59 5.26 -30.75
C SER A 107 2.55 6.08 -29.97
N ALA A 108 2.93 6.59 -28.79
CA ALA A 108 2.12 7.58 -28.07
C ALA A 108 1.96 8.93 -28.82
N THR A 109 2.70 9.16 -29.91
CA THR A 109 2.78 10.46 -30.63
C THR A 109 2.11 10.49 -31.99
N VAL A 110 1.67 9.33 -32.50
CA VAL A 110 0.90 9.18 -33.76
C VAL A 110 -0.31 8.32 -33.44
N LEU A 111 -1.45 8.54 -34.11
CA LEU A 111 -2.59 7.62 -34.00
C LEU A 111 -2.20 6.29 -34.68
N ASP A 112 -1.73 5.31 -33.90
CA ASP A 112 -1.52 3.97 -34.41
C ASP A 112 -2.88 3.29 -34.64
N ASP A 113 -3.26 3.16 -35.92
CA ASP A 113 -4.43 2.41 -36.38
C ASP A 113 -4.25 0.90 -36.16
N PHE A 114 -4.24 0.49 -34.89
CA PHE A 114 -4.22 -0.93 -34.50
C PHE A 114 -5.53 -1.65 -34.80
N THR A 115 -6.61 -0.96 -35.19
CA THR A 115 -7.92 -1.55 -35.50
C THR A 115 -7.77 -2.75 -36.44
N LYS A 116 -6.97 -2.65 -37.50
CA LYS A 116 -6.75 -3.77 -38.45
C LYS A 116 -6.01 -4.97 -37.83
N VAL A 117 -5.09 -4.72 -36.91
CA VAL A 117 -4.25 -5.74 -36.25
C VAL A 117 -4.99 -6.41 -35.09
N ILE A 118 -5.76 -5.65 -34.32
CA ILE A 118 -6.44 -6.11 -33.10
C ILE A 118 -7.81 -6.76 -33.41
N ASN A 119 -8.37 -6.52 -34.60
CA ASN A 119 -9.55 -7.23 -35.12
C ASN A 119 -9.20 -8.51 -35.93
N ASP A 120 -7.93 -8.79 -36.25
CA ASP A 120 -7.50 -10.04 -36.91
C ASP A 120 -7.00 -11.06 -35.86
N PRO A 121 -7.72 -12.18 -35.62
CA PRO A 121 -7.29 -13.23 -34.69
C PRO A 121 -5.91 -13.82 -35.01
N THR A 122 -5.51 -13.84 -36.29
CA THR A 122 -4.21 -14.34 -36.74
C THR A 122 -3.09 -13.43 -36.26
N GLN A 123 -3.28 -12.12 -36.37
CA GLN A 123 -2.32 -11.10 -35.95
C GLN A 123 -2.29 -10.96 -34.42
N VAL A 124 -3.45 -11.00 -33.75
CA VAL A 124 -3.53 -11.10 -32.28
C VAL A 124 -2.74 -12.31 -31.76
N LYS A 125 -2.93 -13.48 -32.37
CA LYS A 125 -2.13 -14.68 -32.05
C LYS A 125 -0.65 -14.46 -32.32
N ARG A 126 -0.27 -13.90 -33.48
CA ARG A 126 1.13 -13.60 -33.84
C ARG A 126 1.80 -12.68 -32.84
N ILE A 127 1.08 -11.69 -32.30
CA ILE A 127 1.58 -10.79 -31.26
C ILE A 127 1.76 -11.54 -29.94
N ILE A 128 0.74 -12.27 -29.47
CA ILE A 128 0.82 -13.03 -28.21
C ILE A 128 1.95 -14.07 -28.26
N ASP A 129 2.17 -14.74 -29.40
CA ASP A 129 3.26 -15.69 -29.58
C ASP A 129 4.66 -15.00 -29.54
N GLN A 130 4.81 -13.79 -30.12
CA GLN A 130 6.03 -12.99 -29.99
C GLN A 130 6.28 -12.55 -28.53
N ILE A 131 5.24 -12.08 -27.84
CA ILE A 131 5.31 -11.65 -26.44
C ILE A 131 5.71 -12.81 -25.53
N GLU A 132 5.07 -13.98 -25.70
CA GLU A 132 5.43 -15.20 -24.99
C GLU A 132 6.88 -15.61 -25.27
N GLY A 133 7.32 -15.49 -26.53
CA GLY A 133 8.71 -15.73 -26.94
C GLY A 133 9.71 -14.88 -26.15
N LEU A 134 9.43 -13.58 -25.96
CA LEU A 134 10.27 -12.70 -25.13
C LEU A 134 10.31 -13.13 -23.66
N VAL A 135 9.15 -13.45 -23.07
CA VAL A 135 9.04 -13.89 -21.66
C VAL A 135 9.80 -15.19 -21.42
N ASN A 136 9.64 -16.18 -22.32
CA ASN A 136 10.33 -17.46 -22.24
C ASN A 136 11.85 -17.27 -22.41
N THR A 137 12.29 -16.54 -23.44
CA THR A 137 13.72 -16.42 -23.83
C THR A 137 14.57 -15.68 -22.79
N ASN A 138 14.05 -14.57 -22.26
CA ASN A 138 14.78 -13.73 -21.30
C ASN A 138 14.48 -14.10 -19.84
N GLY A 139 13.54 -15.02 -19.61
CA GLY A 139 13.05 -15.37 -18.28
C GLY A 139 12.51 -14.16 -17.52
N TYR A 140 11.61 -13.38 -18.15
CA TYR A 140 10.92 -12.27 -17.49
C TYR A 140 9.82 -12.80 -16.54
N ASP A 141 9.38 -12.00 -15.57
CA ASP A 141 8.34 -12.37 -14.61
C ASP A 141 6.92 -12.11 -15.13
N GLY A 142 6.82 -11.29 -16.17
CA GLY A 142 5.58 -10.92 -16.84
C GLY A 142 5.83 -9.90 -17.93
N ILE A 143 4.75 -9.27 -18.41
CA ILE A 143 4.80 -8.16 -19.36
C ILE A 143 3.89 -7.02 -18.89
N HIS A 144 4.31 -5.79 -19.23
CA HIS A 144 3.55 -4.58 -19.05
C HIS A 144 3.13 -4.02 -20.41
N ILE A 145 1.82 -3.99 -20.67
CA ILE A 145 1.24 -3.47 -21.90
C ILE A 145 0.93 -1.98 -21.73
N ASP A 146 1.58 -1.15 -22.54
CA ASP A 146 1.54 0.30 -22.45
C ASP A 146 1.14 0.85 -23.82
N PHE A 147 -0.10 0.51 -24.20
CA PHE A 147 -0.66 0.76 -25.53
C PHE A 147 -1.52 2.03 -25.50
N GLU A 148 -0.86 3.17 -25.69
CA GLU A 148 -1.46 4.49 -25.71
C GLU A 148 -2.03 4.88 -27.08
N ASN A 149 -2.84 5.96 -27.10
CA ASN A 149 -3.35 6.58 -28.32
C ASN A 149 -4.10 5.64 -29.28
N LEU A 150 -4.81 4.63 -28.75
CA LEU A 150 -5.62 3.71 -29.55
C LEU A 150 -6.97 4.31 -29.95
N ASN A 151 -7.57 3.78 -31.02
CA ASN A 151 -8.95 4.08 -31.40
C ASN A 151 -9.92 3.66 -30.28
N ALA A 152 -10.69 4.61 -29.74
CA ALA A 152 -11.65 4.34 -28.66
C ALA A 152 -12.73 3.30 -29.01
N THR A 153 -13.00 3.09 -30.30
CA THR A 153 -13.90 2.05 -30.84
C THR A 153 -13.39 0.63 -30.64
N ASP A 154 -12.08 0.42 -30.48
CA ASP A 154 -11.47 -0.90 -30.25
C ASP A 154 -11.54 -1.37 -28.78
N ARG A 155 -12.33 -0.71 -27.93
CA ARG A 155 -12.48 -1.03 -26.50
C ARG A 155 -12.79 -2.52 -26.23
N PRO A 156 -13.75 -3.18 -26.92
CA PRO A 156 -13.95 -4.63 -26.78
C PRO A 156 -12.73 -5.45 -27.23
N GLN A 157 -12.07 -5.05 -28.31
CA GLN A 157 -10.95 -5.75 -28.94
C GLN A 157 -9.69 -5.69 -28.06
N PHE A 158 -9.38 -4.52 -27.48
CA PHE A 158 -8.31 -4.37 -26.50
C PHE A 158 -8.56 -5.23 -25.26
N THR A 159 -9.80 -5.25 -24.75
CA THR A 159 -10.20 -6.12 -23.65
C THR A 159 -10.00 -7.61 -23.98
N ASN A 160 -10.41 -8.03 -25.19
CA ASN A 160 -10.22 -9.40 -25.69
C ASN A 160 -8.74 -9.77 -25.91
N PHE A 161 -7.91 -8.86 -26.42
CA PHE A 161 -6.46 -9.03 -26.54
C PHE A 161 -5.83 -9.27 -25.16
N MET A 162 -6.17 -8.43 -24.17
CA MET A 162 -5.66 -8.58 -22.81
C MET A 162 -6.13 -9.89 -22.16
N GLY A 163 -7.37 -10.34 -22.40
CA GLY A 163 -7.87 -11.64 -21.94
C GLY A 163 -7.11 -12.83 -22.52
N GLN A 164 -6.82 -12.82 -23.82
CA GLN A 164 -6.02 -13.88 -24.47
C GLN A 164 -4.56 -13.87 -23.98
N LEU A 165 -3.96 -12.68 -23.81
CA LEU A 165 -2.61 -12.54 -23.27
C LEU A 165 -2.53 -13.02 -21.82
N TYR A 166 -3.50 -12.64 -20.98
CA TYR A 166 -3.65 -13.11 -19.60
C TYR A 166 -3.71 -14.64 -19.54
N ALA A 167 -4.61 -15.27 -20.30
CA ALA A 167 -4.72 -16.72 -20.33
C ALA A 167 -3.38 -17.41 -20.70
N ARG A 168 -2.64 -16.85 -21.67
CA ARG A 168 -1.35 -17.41 -22.11
C ARG A 168 -0.25 -17.29 -21.05
N LEU A 169 -0.10 -16.11 -20.44
CA LEU A 169 0.95 -15.87 -19.44
C LEU A 169 0.61 -16.52 -18.09
N LYS A 170 -0.67 -16.54 -17.69
CA LYS A 170 -1.11 -17.16 -16.44
C LYS A 170 -0.87 -18.67 -16.43
N ALA A 171 -1.03 -19.35 -17.57
CA ALA A 171 -0.71 -20.77 -17.74
C ALA A 171 0.80 -21.11 -17.53
N LYS A 172 1.67 -20.10 -17.40
CA LYS A 172 3.10 -20.23 -17.10
C LYS A 172 3.51 -19.60 -15.76
N ASN A 173 2.53 -19.22 -14.93
CA ASN A 173 2.73 -18.42 -13.71
C ASN A 173 3.45 -17.08 -13.98
N LYS A 174 3.14 -16.43 -15.10
CA LYS A 174 3.67 -15.11 -15.50
C LYS A 174 2.59 -14.04 -15.39
N LEU A 175 3.02 -12.82 -15.05
CA LEU A 175 2.14 -11.70 -14.78
C LEU A 175 1.74 -10.98 -16.08
N THR A 176 0.47 -10.59 -16.18
CA THR A 176 -0.01 -9.65 -17.20
C THR A 176 -0.44 -8.36 -16.51
N THR A 177 0.12 -7.25 -16.94
CA THR A 177 -0.13 -5.92 -16.37
C THR A 177 -0.29 -4.89 -17.50
N ALA A 178 -0.90 -3.75 -17.22
CA ALA A 178 -1.04 -2.67 -18.20
C ALA A 178 -0.92 -1.29 -17.56
N ALA A 179 -0.50 -0.31 -18.35
CA ALA A 179 -0.72 1.10 -18.09
C ALA A 179 -2.11 1.49 -18.62
N LEU A 180 -2.85 2.31 -17.85
CA LEU A 180 -4.20 2.76 -18.17
C LEU A 180 -4.28 4.28 -17.99
N VAL A 181 -4.84 4.98 -18.97
CA VAL A 181 -5.10 6.42 -18.92
C VAL A 181 -6.02 6.75 -17.75
N SER A 182 -5.63 7.73 -16.94
CA SER A 182 -6.38 8.24 -15.78
C SER A 182 -7.83 8.63 -16.12
N LYS A 183 -8.79 8.10 -15.35
CA LYS A 183 -10.22 8.43 -15.45
C LYS A 183 -10.82 8.69 -14.07
N THR A 184 -11.73 9.66 -13.97
CA THR A 184 -12.52 9.97 -12.74
C THR A 184 -13.97 9.48 -12.81
N ARG A 185 -14.38 8.99 -13.98
CA ARG A 185 -15.65 8.33 -14.31
C ARG A 185 -15.39 7.48 -15.55
N ASP A 186 -16.26 6.54 -15.90
CA ASP A 186 -16.06 5.87 -17.18
C ASP A 186 -16.27 6.84 -18.36
N THR A 187 -15.57 6.56 -19.45
CA THR A 187 -15.55 7.34 -20.68
C THR A 187 -15.19 6.39 -21.81
N THR A 188 -15.95 6.49 -22.91
CA THR A 188 -15.88 5.60 -24.10
C THR A 188 -15.37 6.32 -25.35
N THR A 189 -14.89 7.56 -25.21
CA THR A 189 -14.42 8.43 -26.30
C THR A 189 -13.08 9.08 -25.93
N GLY A 190 -12.35 9.56 -26.95
CA GLY A 190 -11.03 10.18 -26.77
C GLY A 190 -9.98 9.22 -26.19
N PHE A 191 -8.88 9.79 -25.68
CA PHE A 191 -7.68 9.06 -25.25
C PHE A 191 -7.95 7.97 -24.19
N GLY A 192 -8.87 8.22 -23.26
CA GLY A 192 -9.28 7.24 -22.23
C GLY A 192 -10.38 6.25 -22.65
N GLY A 193 -10.88 6.34 -23.89
CA GLY A 193 -12.07 5.63 -24.34
C GLY A 193 -11.91 4.12 -24.47
N VAL A 194 -10.73 3.67 -24.92
CA VAL A 194 -10.40 2.26 -25.21
C VAL A 194 -10.32 1.37 -23.95
N TYR A 195 -10.05 1.96 -22.77
CA TYR A 195 -9.77 1.19 -21.55
C TYR A 195 -11.06 0.89 -20.77
N ASP A 196 -11.65 -0.28 -20.97
CA ASP A 196 -12.74 -0.74 -20.10
C ASP A 196 -12.20 -1.24 -18.77
N TYR A 197 -12.19 -0.40 -17.73
CA TYR A 197 -11.58 -0.76 -16.45
C TYR A 197 -12.24 -1.99 -15.81
N ALA A 198 -13.57 -2.09 -15.86
CA ALA A 198 -14.31 -3.21 -15.27
C ALA A 198 -14.11 -4.52 -16.07
N ALA A 199 -14.16 -4.46 -17.40
CA ALA A 199 -13.96 -5.63 -18.24
C ALA A 199 -12.49 -6.06 -18.37
N LEU A 200 -11.53 -5.17 -18.13
CA LEU A 200 -10.10 -5.50 -18.00
C LEU A 200 -9.74 -6.08 -16.62
N ALA A 201 -10.52 -5.80 -15.57
CA ALA A 201 -10.21 -6.23 -14.20
C ALA A 201 -9.93 -7.74 -14.02
N PRO A 202 -10.60 -8.68 -14.73
CA PRO A 202 -10.27 -10.11 -14.65
C PRO A 202 -8.92 -10.48 -15.28
N TYR A 203 -8.44 -9.68 -16.24
CA TYR A 203 -7.32 -10.00 -17.14
C TYR A 203 -6.02 -9.25 -16.81
N LEU A 204 -5.97 -8.61 -15.64
CA LEU A 204 -4.80 -7.92 -15.10
C LEU A 204 -4.45 -8.50 -13.72
N ASP A 205 -3.18 -8.81 -13.49
CA ASP A 205 -2.66 -9.05 -12.14
C ASP A 205 -2.44 -7.71 -11.41
N LEU A 206 -2.00 -6.67 -12.14
CA LEU A 206 -1.85 -5.29 -11.69
C LEU A 206 -2.17 -4.29 -12.83
N ALA A 207 -2.68 -3.12 -12.47
CA ALA A 207 -3.02 -2.03 -13.38
C ALA A 207 -2.36 -0.72 -12.93
N VAL A 208 -1.41 -0.20 -13.70
CA VAL A 208 -0.81 1.12 -13.45
C VAL A 208 -1.72 2.19 -14.01
N ILE A 209 -2.28 3.02 -13.14
CA ILE A 209 -3.09 4.18 -13.56
C ILE A 209 -2.15 5.35 -13.73
N MET A 210 -2.12 5.97 -14.91
CA MET A 210 -1.21 7.08 -15.21
C MET A 210 -1.71 8.38 -14.58
N VAL A 211 -1.54 8.52 -13.26
CA VAL A 211 -2.01 9.68 -12.47
C VAL A 211 -0.97 10.81 -12.53
N TYR A 212 -0.72 11.29 -13.75
CA TYR A 212 0.15 12.41 -14.09
C TYR A 212 -0.29 13.03 -15.41
N ASP A 213 0.41 14.08 -15.88
CA ASP A 213 0.08 14.84 -17.08
C ASP A 213 -1.35 15.44 -17.06
N TYR A 214 -1.88 15.77 -15.87
CA TYR A 214 -3.11 16.56 -15.71
C TYR A 214 -2.92 17.97 -16.30
N HIS A 215 -1.81 18.62 -15.93
CA HIS A 215 -1.14 19.61 -16.77
C HIS A 215 0.06 18.93 -17.44
N TYR A 216 0.03 18.92 -18.78
CA TYR A 216 0.99 18.21 -19.63
C TYR A 216 1.73 19.18 -20.55
N ARG A 217 2.76 18.69 -21.24
CA ARG A 217 3.66 19.51 -22.07
C ARG A 217 2.97 20.46 -23.07
N GLY A 218 1.81 20.08 -23.61
CA GLY A 218 1.03 20.86 -24.57
C GLY A 218 -0.20 21.59 -23.98
N GLY A 219 -0.43 21.47 -22.68
CA GLY A 219 -1.51 22.14 -21.95
C GLY A 219 -1.08 23.48 -21.34
N SER A 220 -2.00 24.14 -20.63
CA SER A 220 -1.67 25.30 -19.78
C SER A 220 -0.74 24.92 -18.64
N ASP A 221 -0.09 25.91 -18.02
CA ASP A 221 0.65 25.68 -16.78
C ASP A 221 -0.27 25.21 -15.66
N GLY A 222 0.32 24.48 -14.72
CA GLY A 222 -0.34 23.93 -13.55
C GLY A 222 0.36 22.66 -13.03
N PRO A 223 -0.11 22.11 -11.90
CA PRO A 223 0.45 20.92 -11.28
C PRO A 223 0.32 19.68 -12.18
N VAL A 224 1.37 18.85 -12.21
CA VAL A 224 1.47 17.67 -13.09
C VAL A 224 0.53 16.56 -12.62
N ALA A 225 0.41 16.36 -11.31
CA ALA A 225 -0.38 15.30 -10.69
C ALA A 225 -1.04 15.77 -9.37
N PRO A 226 -1.96 16.75 -9.42
CA PRO A 226 -2.54 17.37 -8.24
C PRO A 226 -3.35 16.35 -7.42
N ILE A 227 -3.22 16.42 -6.08
CA ILE A 227 -3.67 15.35 -5.18
C ILE A 227 -5.19 15.18 -5.12
N ASN A 228 -5.95 16.26 -5.33
CA ASN A 228 -7.42 16.24 -5.37
C ASN A 228 -7.96 15.45 -6.58
N TRP A 229 -7.46 15.73 -7.78
CA TRP A 229 -7.73 14.96 -8.99
C TRP A 229 -7.21 13.53 -8.86
N SER A 230 -6.00 13.36 -8.32
CA SER A 230 -5.40 12.04 -8.06
C SER A 230 -6.32 11.17 -7.20
N SER A 231 -6.91 11.76 -6.14
CA SER A 231 -7.87 11.05 -5.28
C SER A 231 -9.16 10.69 -6.00
N SER A 232 -9.66 11.52 -6.93
CA SER A 232 -10.82 11.17 -7.78
C SER A 232 -10.51 10.05 -8.77
N VAL A 233 -9.31 10.04 -9.35
CA VAL A 233 -8.85 8.97 -10.26
C VAL A 233 -8.67 7.67 -9.50
N VAL A 234 -8.06 7.70 -8.33
CA VAL A 234 -7.88 6.54 -7.44
C VAL A 234 -9.23 5.94 -7.00
N ALA A 235 -10.20 6.79 -6.61
CA ALA A 235 -11.53 6.34 -6.21
C ALA A 235 -12.28 5.64 -7.37
N PHE A 236 -12.23 6.21 -8.59
CA PHE A 236 -12.81 5.55 -9.76
C PHE A 236 -12.08 4.26 -10.13
N ALA A 237 -10.74 4.27 -10.19
CA ALA A 237 -9.96 3.08 -10.53
C ALA A 237 -10.24 1.92 -9.56
N SER A 238 -10.27 2.20 -8.25
CA SER A 238 -10.51 1.21 -7.21
C SER A 238 -11.93 0.62 -7.28
N SER A 239 -12.94 1.41 -7.67
CA SER A 239 -14.32 0.93 -7.82
C SER A 239 -14.53 -0.01 -9.01
N GLN A 240 -13.64 0.03 -10.01
CA GLN A 240 -13.75 -0.80 -11.22
C GLN A 240 -12.79 -2.00 -11.22
N LEU A 241 -11.57 -1.83 -10.69
CA LEU A 241 -10.49 -2.82 -10.74
C LEU A 241 -10.30 -3.59 -9.42
N GLY A 242 -10.83 -3.04 -8.31
CA GLY A 242 -10.47 -3.43 -6.96
C GLY A 242 -9.12 -2.80 -6.52
N PRO A 243 -9.03 -2.16 -5.33
CA PRO A 243 -7.85 -1.39 -4.94
C PRO A 243 -6.56 -2.24 -4.91
N GLY A 244 -6.65 -3.50 -4.47
CA GLY A 244 -5.53 -4.46 -4.45
C GLY A 244 -4.97 -4.87 -5.83
N LYS A 245 -5.48 -4.33 -6.94
CA LYS A 245 -4.86 -4.41 -8.29
C LYS A 245 -4.32 -3.07 -8.79
N VAL A 246 -4.75 -1.96 -8.20
CA VAL A 246 -4.41 -0.61 -8.66
C VAL A 246 -2.99 -0.26 -8.21
N MET A 247 -2.19 0.21 -9.15
CA MET A 247 -0.87 0.81 -8.93
C MET A 247 -0.97 2.31 -9.24
N LEU A 248 -0.62 3.16 -8.28
CA LEU A 248 -0.63 4.62 -8.47
C LEU A 248 0.57 5.04 -9.34
N GLY A 249 0.33 5.48 -10.57
CA GLY A 249 1.36 6.14 -11.37
C GLY A 249 1.79 7.45 -10.71
N VAL A 250 3.10 7.65 -10.56
CA VAL A 250 3.69 8.83 -9.92
C VAL A 250 4.76 9.41 -10.85
N PRO A 251 4.71 10.72 -11.18
CA PRO A 251 5.77 11.35 -11.94
C PRO A 251 7.01 11.56 -11.07
N PHE A 252 8.20 11.43 -11.64
CA PHE A 252 9.49 11.87 -11.07
C PHE A 252 10.04 13.13 -11.77
N TYR A 253 9.23 13.75 -12.63
CA TYR A 253 9.57 14.94 -13.43
C TYR A 253 8.67 16.13 -13.09
N GLY A 254 9.05 17.30 -13.59
CA GLY A 254 8.24 18.50 -13.67
C GLY A 254 8.15 19.05 -15.08
N TYR A 255 7.38 20.12 -15.26
CA TYR A 255 7.32 20.91 -16.48
C TYR A 255 7.59 22.38 -16.19
N ASP A 256 8.32 23.01 -17.10
CA ASP A 256 8.74 24.41 -17.12
C ASP A 256 8.03 25.13 -18.27
N TRP A 257 7.09 26.01 -17.92
CA TRP A 257 6.35 26.86 -18.86
C TRP A 257 6.87 28.29 -18.84
N ASN A 258 7.07 28.87 -20.02
CA ASN A 258 7.18 30.32 -20.19
C ASN A 258 5.75 30.92 -20.10
N VAL A 259 5.40 31.48 -18.94
CA VAL A 259 4.05 32.01 -18.69
C VAL A 259 3.83 33.39 -19.34
N SER A 260 4.87 34.02 -19.88
CA SER A 260 4.75 35.27 -20.67
C SER A 260 4.33 35.06 -22.13
N LYS A 261 4.71 33.93 -22.75
CA LYS A 261 4.40 33.61 -24.16
C LYS A 261 3.50 32.38 -24.34
N GLY A 262 3.45 31.49 -23.35
CA GLY A 262 2.88 30.16 -23.50
C GLY A 262 3.66 29.29 -24.50
N GLY A 263 2.96 28.32 -25.10
CA GLY A 263 3.57 27.30 -25.96
C GLY A 263 3.93 26.02 -25.18
N PHE A 264 4.71 25.13 -25.82
CA PHE A 264 5.06 23.84 -25.22
C PHE A 264 6.03 24.01 -24.04
N ALA A 265 5.71 23.36 -22.92
CA ALA A 265 6.61 23.28 -21.77
C ALA A 265 7.89 22.48 -22.08
N THR A 266 8.90 22.67 -21.22
CA THR A 266 10.11 21.83 -21.16
C THR A 266 10.00 20.88 -19.98
N ALA A 267 10.15 19.57 -20.22
CA ALA A 267 10.22 18.60 -19.13
C ALA A 267 11.54 18.76 -18.35
N ARG A 268 11.49 18.68 -17.02
CA ARG A 268 12.63 18.83 -16.11
C ARG A 268 12.75 17.62 -15.17
N SER A 269 13.97 17.16 -14.90
CA SER A 269 14.22 16.34 -13.71
C SER A 269 14.18 17.21 -12.43
N PHE A 270 14.20 16.57 -11.26
CA PHE A 270 14.34 17.29 -9.98
C PHE A 270 15.63 18.11 -9.93
N ASP A 271 16.75 17.53 -10.36
CA ASP A 271 18.07 18.18 -10.30
C ASP A 271 18.21 19.29 -11.37
N ASP A 272 17.67 19.11 -12.59
CA ASP A 272 17.55 20.20 -13.59
C ASP A 272 16.76 21.38 -13.02
N THR A 273 15.72 21.09 -12.23
CA THR A 273 14.90 22.11 -11.57
C THR A 273 15.70 22.86 -10.52
N GLN A 274 16.49 22.16 -9.69
CA GLN A 274 17.37 22.80 -8.70
C GLN A 274 18.45 23.66 -9.39
N ASP A 275 19.03 23.21 -10.50
CA ASP A 275 19.99 23.99 -11.28
C ASP A 275 19.36 25.22 -11.94
N THR A 276 18.13 25.10 -12.45
CA THR A 276 17.39 26.23 -13.03
C THR A 276 17.06 27.27 -11.96
N ILE A 277 16.57 26.85 -10.79
CA ILE A 277 16.34 27.71 -9.61
C ILE A 277 17.63 28.44 -9.21
N ARG A 278 18.75 27.72 -9.08
CA ARG A 278 20.05 28.30 -8.69
C ARG A 278 20.60 29.28 -9.73
N LYS A 279 20.50 28.94 -11.02
CA LYS A 279 20.98 29.78 -12.14
C LYS A 279 20.26 31.14 -12.18
N PHE A 280 18.92 31.12 -12.09
CA PHE A 280 18.09 32.31 -12.25
C PHE A 280 17.70 32.99 -10.93
N LYS A 281 18.14 32.45 -9.78
CA LYS A 281 17.76 32.89 -8.42
C LYS A 281 16.23 32.88 -8.20
N GLY A 282 15.57 31.84 -8.73
CA GLY A 282 14.12 31.69 -8.68
C GLY A 282 13.58 31.49 -7.26
N THR A 283 12.32 31.86 -7.04
CA THR A 283 11.60 31.65 -5.79
C THR A 283 10.83 30.34 -5.80
N THR A 284 10.98 29.53 -4.76
CA THR A 284 10.30 28.22 -4.63
C THR A 284 9.12 28.29 -3.67
N GLY A 285 8.03 27.61 -4.01
CA GLY A 285 6.87 27.40 -3.15
C GLY A 285 6.36 25.96 -3.16
N TYR A 286 5.36 25.70 -2.33
CA TYR A 286 4.62 24.44 -2.28
C TYR A 286 3.15 24.75 -2.05
N ASP A 287 2.27 24.20 -2.89
CA ASP A 287 0.84 24.41 -2.78
C ASP A 287 0.22 23.26 -1.97
N GLU A 288 -0.31 23.59 -0.79
CA GLU A 288 -0.91 22.60 0.12
C GLU A 288 -2.22 21.99 -0.39
N THR A 289 -2.91 22.66 -1.31
CA THR A 289 -4.22 22.22 -1.84
C THR A 289 -4.08 21.17 -2.92
N VAL A 290 -3.00 21.24 -3.71
CA VAL A 290 -2.66 20.24 -4.74
C VAL A 290 -1.50 19.31 -4.34
N GLN A 291 -0.80 19.63 -3.25
CA GLN A 291 0.39 18.90 -2.74
C GLN A 291 1.49 18.75 -3.79
N GLU A 292 1.85 19.85 -4.46
CA GLU A 292 2.96 19.91 -5.43
C GLU A 292 3.87 21.12 -5.18
N ALA A 293 5.14 21.01 -5.60
CA ALA A 293 6.08 22.11 -5.53
C ALA A 293 6.06 22.94 -6.81
N PHE A 294 6.32 24.24 -6.67
CA PHE A 294 6.50 25.13 -7.81
C PHE A 294 7.72 26.04 -7.63
N ALA A 295 8.25 26.55 -8.74
CA ALA A 295 9.32 27.54 -8.75
C ALA A 295 9.07 28.59 -9.84
N ASP A 296 9.20 29.85 -9.47
CA ASP A 296 9.06 31.00 -10.36
C ASP A 296 10.42 31.65 -10.63
N TYR A 297 10.71 31.99 -11.87
CA TYR A 297 11.93 32.70 -12.26
C TYR A 297 11.71 33.56 -13.51
N SER A 298 12.75 34.29 -13.95
CA SER A 298 12.75 34.96 -15.24
C SER A 298 14.03 34.69 -16.02
N ASP A 299 13.88 34.48 -17.33
CA ASP A 299 14.99 34.43 -18.30
C ASP A 299 14.75 35.51 -19.35
N ASN A 300 15.75 36.36 -19.60
CA ASN A 300 15.71 37.49 -20.54
C ASN A 300 14.50 38.45 -20.40
N GLY A 301 13.87 38.53 -19.22
CA GLY A 301 12.70 39.37 -18.95
C GLY A 301 11.35 38.67 -19.17
N GLU A 302 11.35 37.42 -19.58
CA GLU A 302 10.16 36.58 -19.69
C GLU A 302 9.97 35.79 -18.39
N ALA A 303 8.74 35.67 -17.91
CA ALA A 303 8.42 34.95 -16.69
C ALA A 303 8.24 33.45 -16.98
N HIS A 304 8.78 32.62 -16.08
CA HIS A 304 8.72 31.16 -16.15
C HIS A 304 8.20 30.58 -14.84
N ARG A 305 7.39 29.52 -14.95
CA ARG A 305 6.91 28.71 -13.83
C ARG A 305 7.22 27.23 -14.08
N ILE A 306 7.90 26.62 -13.12
CA ILE A 306 8.12 25.18 -13.07
C ILE A 306 7.15 24.58 -12.04
N TRP A 307 6.34 23.60 -12.42
CA TRP A 307 5.67 22.70 -11.47
C TRP A 307 6.43 21.38 -11.43
N PHE A 308 6.78 20.90 -10.23
CA PHE A 308 7.68 19.76 -10.06
C PHE A 308 7.39 18.93 -8.80
N GLN A 309 7.86 17.69 -8.82
CA GLN A 309 7.76 16.81 -7.67
C GLN A 309 8.96 16.97 -6.72
N ASN A 310 8.75 16.70 -5.44
CA ASN A 310 9.82 16.63 -4.45
C ASN A 310 9.49 15.50 -3.43
N PRO A 311 10.33 15.22 -2.43
CA PRO A 311 10.05 14.17 -1.44
C PRO A 311 8.73 14.36 -0.67
N ARG A 312 8.23 15.60 -0.54
CA ARG A 312 6.96 15.92 0.13
C ARG A 312 5.75 15.61 -0.76
N SER A 313 5.78 15.99 -2.03
CA SER A 313 4.70 15.65 -2.98
C SER A 313 4.65 14.15 -3.27
N LEU A 314 5.82 13.48 -3.28
CA LEU A 314 5.90 12.02 -3.30
C LEU A 314 5.23 11.44 -2.05
N GLN A 315 5.60 11.87 -0.84
CA GLN A 315 5.00 11.38 0.41
C GLN A 315 3.47 11.55 0.42
N ALA A 316 2.94 12.72 0.01
CA ALA A 316 1.49 12.94 -0.07
C ALA A 316 0.78 11.99 -1.05
N LYS A 317 1.38 11.71 -2.21
CA LYS A 317 0.87 10.72 -3.18
C LYS A 317 0.94 9.29 -2.63
N LEU A 318 2.00 8.96 -1.91
CA LEU A 318 2.16 7.67 -1.24
C LEU A 318 1.15 7.49 -0.09
N ASP A 319 0.81 8.52 0.66
CA ASP A 319 -0.21 8.43 1.73
C ASP A 319 -1.63 8.37 1.17
N LEU A 320 -1.90 9.02 0.02
CA LEU A 320 -3.11 8.76 -0.77
C LEU A 320 -3.20 7.29 -1.19
N MET A 321 -2.07 6.68 -1.60
CA MET A 321 -2.02 5.26 -1.93
C MET A 321 -2.32 4.36 -0.71
N LYS A 322 -1.73 4.66 0.46
CA LYS A 322 -2.01 3.93 1.72
C LYS A 322 -3.49 4.02 2.09
N LYS A 323 -4.07 5.23 2.04
CA LYS A 323 -5.45 5.52 2.44
C LYS A 323 -6.53 4.82 1.58
N ASN A 324 -6.18 4.41 0.36
CA ASN A 324 -7.10 3.72 -0.57
C ASN A 324 -6.73 2.25 -0.76
N ASN A 325 -5.85 1.69 0.08
CA ASN A 325 -5.51 0.27 0.13
C ASN A 325 -4.96 -0.29 -1.21
N LEU A 326 -4.26 0.56 -1.99
CA LEU A 326 -3.81 0.19 -3.33
C LEU A 326 -2.62 -0.79 -3.30
N ALA A 327 -2.38 -1.51 -4.39
CA ALA A 327 -1.30 -2.50 -4.47
C ALA A 327 0.10 -1.88 -4.36
N GLY A 328 0.29 -0.64 -4.82
CA GLY A 328 1.60 -0.01 -4.89
C GLY A 328 1.62 1.28 -5.70
N PHE A 329 2.83 1.79 -5.96
CA PHE A 329 3.06 2.93 -6.86
C PHE A 329 4.05 2.56 -7.96
N ALA A 330 3.92 3.21 -9.13
CA ALA A 330 4.81 3.05 -10.27
C ALA A 330 5.37 4.40 -10.71
N ALA A 331 6.68 4.58 -10.56
CA ALA A 331 7.36 5.85 -10.81
C ALA A 331 7.83 5.99 -12.26
N TRP A 332 7.30 7.00 -12.96
CA TRP A 332 7.78 7.43 -14.29
C TRP A 332 8.66 8.69 -14.15
N ARG A 333 9.98 8.60 -14.30
CA ARG A 333 10.80 7.39 -14.50
C ARG A 333 12.13 7.48 -13.77
N LEU A 334 12.78 6.34 -13.58
CA LEU A 334 14.09 6.26 -12.93
C LEU A 334 15.13 7.11 -13.66
N GLY A 335 15.90 7.91 -12.91
CA GLY A 335 16.84 8.90 -13.45
C GLY A 335 16.22 10.27 -13.74
N GLN A 336 15.09 10.59 -13.11
CA GLN A 336 14.53 11.96 -13.05
C GLN A 336 14.36 12.47 -11.61
N GLU A 337 14.31 11.56 -10.64
CA GLU A 337 14.30 11.85 -9.22
C GLU A 337 15.67 12.26 -8.68
N GLY A 338 15.67 13.17 -7.70
CA GLY A 338 16.87 13.47 -6.92
C GLY A 338 17.12 12.43 -5.83
N ALA A 339 18.36 12.37 -5.32
CA ALA A 339 18.76 11.44 -4.26
C ALA A 339 17.89 11.51 -2.98
N SER A 340 17.23 12.65 -2.73
CA SER A 340 16.32 12.90 -1.61
C SER A 340 14.98 12.14 -1.67
N PHE A 341 14.61 11.58 -2.82
CA PHE A 341 13.39 10.77 -2.98
C PHE A 341 13.56 9.35 -2.42
N TRP A 342 14.78 8.80 -2.50
CA TRP A 342 15.05 7.40 -2.16
C TRP A 342 14.87 7.02 -0.68
N PRO A 343 15.07 7.90 0.32
CA PRO A 343 14.60 7.68 1.69
C PRO A 343 13.09 7.44 1.78
N VAL A 344 12.28 8.23 1.05
CA VAL A 344 10.82 8.09 1.04
C VAL A 344 10.41 6.75 0.39
N VAL A 345 11.02 6.39 -0.75
CA VAL A 345 10.78 5.09 -1.41
C VAL A 345 11.20 3.90 -0.54
N ARG A 346 12.35 3.99 0.16
CA ARG A 346 12.84 2.91 1.03
C ARG A 346 11.98 2.73 2.28
N ASN A 347 11.53 3.83 2.87
CA ASN A 347 10.67 3.85 4.05
C ASN A 347 9.18 3.63 3.72
N PHE A 348 8.83 3.39 2.44
CA PHE A 348 7.46 3.09 2.03
C PHE A 348 7.07 1.66 2.40
N THR A 349 6.57 1.51 3.63
CA THR A 349 6.05 0.26 4.20
C THR A 349 4.65 0.46 4.80
N LEU A 350 3.92 -0.66 4.97
CA LEU A 350 2.77 -0.70 5.89
C LEU A 350 3.30 -0.43 7.30
N PRO A 351 2.58 0.34 8.14
CA PRO A 351 2.89 0.46 9.57
C PRO A 351 2.92 -0.90 10.28
N THR A 352 2.17 -1.87 9.76
CA THR A 352 2.04 -3.24 10.27
C THR A 352 3.15 -4.21 9.83
N ASN A 353 4.11 -3.78 9.00
CA ASN A 353 5.27 -4.61 8.66
C ASN A 353 6.11 -4.89 9.93
N PRO A 354 6.33 -6.15 10.32
CA PRO A 354 7.05 -6.48 11.54
C PRO A 354 8.52 -6.07 11.47
N ILE A 355 9.08 -5.66 12.60
CA ILE A 355 10.48 -5.27 12.73
C ILE A 355 11.38 -6.46 13.10
N ALA A 356 12.69 -6.28 12.94
CA ALA A 356 13.69 -7.26 13.36
C ALA A 356 13.62 -7.48 14.88
N ALA A 357 13.52 -8.75 15.30
CA ALA A 357 13.41 -9.13 16.70
C ALA A 357 14.65 -8.71 17.53
N PHE A 358 14.41 -8.23 18.74
CA PHE A 358 15.45 -7.85 19.69
C PHE A 358 15.09 -8.26 21.13
N ALA A 359 16.08 -8.28 22.01
CA ALA A 359 15.87 -8.61 23.42
C ALA A 359 15.18 -7.46 24.18
N SER A 360 13.97 -7.72 24.69
CA SER A 360 13.17 -6.78 25.48
C SER A 360 13.89 -6.26 26.72
N LYS A 361 13.61 -5.01 27.07
CA LYS A 361 14.13 -4.28 28.24
C LYS A 361 12.99 -3.52 28.95
N PRO A 362 13.18 -3.02 30.19
CA PRO A 362 12.14 -2.27 30.92
C PRO A 362 11.60 -1.04 30.18
N ASP A 363 12.43 -0.41 29.35
CA ASP A 363 12.15 0.78 28.52
C ASP A 363 11.57 0.46 27.13
N ARG A 364 11.79 -0.76 26.59
CA ARG A 364 11.23 -1.20 25.31
C ARG A 364 10.98 -2.71 25.26
N THR A 365 9.73 -3.12 25.03
CA THR A 365 9.32 -4.53 24.90
C THR A 365 9.11 -4.90 23.44
N TYR A 366 9.69 -6.00 22.97
CA TYR A 366 9.34 -6.66 21.70
C TYR A 366 8.29 -7.76 21.92
N PHE A 367 7.32 -7.87 21.01
CA PHE A 367 6.23 -8.84 21.04
C PHE A 367 6.31 -9.76 19.82
N ALA A 368 6.78 -11.00 20.02
CA ALA A 368 6.93 -11.99 18.95
C ALA A 368 5.59 -12.44 18.32
N GLN A 369 4.47 -12.15 18.97
CA GLN A 369 3.11 -12.45 18.52
C GLN A 369 2.70 -11.66 17.27
N THR A 370 3.13 -10.40 17.18
CA THR A 370 2.83 -9.48 16.06
C THR A 370 4.08 -9.05 15.31
N GLY A 371 5.26 -9.21 15.91
CA GLY A 371 6.54 -8.76 15.38
C GLY A 371 6.83 -7.27 15.58
N HIS A 372 6.08 -6.61 16.48
CA HIS A 372 6.21 -5.19 16.80
C HIS A 372 6.70 -4.97 18.24
N SER A 373 7.02 -3.73 18.57
CA SER A 373 7.52 -3.34 19.89
C SER A 373 6.79 -2.13 20.48
N LEU A 374 7.07 -1.85 21.75
CA LEU A 374 6.44 -0.77 22.50
C LEU A 374 7.50 -0.07 23.36
N SER A 375 7.61 1.24 23.23
CA SER A 375 8.65 2.09 23.84
C SER A 375 8.07 3.33 24.53
N GLY A 376 8.92 4.02 25.30
CA GLY A 376 8.69 5.41 25.72
C GLY A 376 7.35 5.65 26.42
N GLN A 377 6.67 6.73 26.04
CA GLN A 377 5.44 7.17 26.70
C GLN A 377 4.26 6.24 26.42
N PHE A 378 4.20 5.63 25.24
CA PHE A 378 3.19 4.60 24.95
C PHE A 378 3.39 3.35 25.80
N LYS A 379 4.64 2.92 26.04
CA LYS A 379 4.91 1.83 27.00
C LYS A 379 4.47 2.20 28.41
N ILE A 380 4.85 3.38 28.89
CA ILE A 380 4.50 3.87 30.23
C ILE A 380 2.96 3.97 30.40
N TYR A 381 2.25 4.43 29.37
CA TYR A 381 0.79 4.50 29.38
C TYR A 381 0.14 3.11 29.32
N TRP A 382 0.64 2.20 28.47
CA TRP A 382 0.13 0.83 28.35
C TRP A 382 0.31 0.06 29.66
N ASP A 383 1.51 0.08 30.25
CA ASP A 383 1.82 -0.57 31.53
C ASP A 383 0.93 -0.04 32.66
N LYS A 384 0.70 1.28 32.70
CA LYS A 384 -0.10 1.95 33.74
C LYS A 384 -1.61 1.68 33.63
N ASN A 385 -2.15 1.59 32.42
CA ASN A 385 -3.60 1.58 32.17
C ASN A 385 -4.15 0.18 31.77
N GLY A 386 -3.55 -0.90 32.28
CA GLY A 386 -4.09 -2.27 32.15
C GLY A 386 -3.47 -3.16 31.06
N GLY A 387 -2.55 -2.59 30.26
CA GLY A 387 -1.69 -3.32 29.33
C GLY A 387 -2.41 -4.26 28.37
N LEU A 388 -1.91 -5.50 28.26
CA LEU A 388 -2.36 -6.49 27.26
C LEU A 388 -3.87 -6.79 27.34
N ALA A 389 -4.45 -6.80 28.53
CA ALA A 389 -5.89 -7.06 28.70
C ALA A 389 -6.76 -5.89 28.19
N GLN A 390 -6.23 -4.67 28.24
CA GLN A 390 -6.92 -3.45 27.86
C GLN A 390 -6.74 -3.12 26.37
N PHE A 391 -5.50 -3.10 25.90
CA PHE A 391 -5.15 -2.58 24.58
C PHE A 391 -4.81 -3.68 23.58
N GLY A 392 -4.41 -4.85 24.06
CA GLY A 392 -3.84 -5.90 23.22
C GLY A 392 -2.36 -5.69 22.91
N TYR A 393 -1.87 -6.52 21.97
CA TYR A 393 -0.53 -6.36 21.40
C TYR A 393 -0.44 -5.12 20.51
N PRO A 394 0.73 -4.46 20.42
CA PRO A 394 0.99 -3.48 19.36
C PRO A 394 1.03 -4.20 18.00
N TRP A 395 0.46 -3.57 16.99
CA TRP A 395 0.43 -4.04 15.61
C TRP A 395 1.17 -3.12 14.64
N THR A 396 1.68 -1.99 15.13
CA THR A 396 2.61 -1.10 14.43
C THR A 396 3.73 -0.69 15.38
N GLU A 397 4.81 -0.12 14.85
CA GLU A 397 5.70 0.75 15.62
C GLU A 397 5.05 2.14 15.82
N GLU A 398 5.77 3.06 16.49
CA GLU A 398 5.44 4.48 16.58
C GLU A 398 5.67 5.18 15.22
N PHE A 399 4.68 5.88 14.66
CA PHE A 399 4.79 6.65 13.41
C PHE A 399 3.96 7.94 13.43
N LEU A 400 4.17 8.86 12.48
CA LEU A 400 3.36 10.09 12.38
C LEU A 400 2.08 9.86 11.57
N GLU A 401 0.93 10.29 12.11
CA GLU A 401 -0.36 10.27 11.43
C GLU A 401 -1.07 11.62 11.54
N ARG A 402 -1.69 12.05 10.44
CA ARG A 402 -2.54 13.23 10.33
C ARG A 402 -3.90 12.95 10.97
N ASN A 403 -4.19 13.51 12.15
CA ASN A 403 -5.52 13.39 12.73
C ASN A 403 -6.53 14.20 11.89
N PRO A 404 -7.61 13.58 11.38
CA PRO A 404 -8.55 14.24 10.47
C PRO A 404 -9.49 15.24 11.17
N SER A 405 -9.57 15.24 12.50
CA SER A 405 -10.49 16.09 13.27
C SER A 405 -9.95 17.49 13.53
N ASP A 406 -8.63 17.64 13.68
CA ASP A 406 -7.98 18.94 13.94
C ASP A 406 -6.93 19.33 12.88
N GLY A 407 -6.51 18.39 12.02
CA GLY A 407 -5.48 18.62 11.02
C GLY A 407 -4.08 18.80 11.62
N LYS A 408 -3.81 18.25 12.80
CA LYS A 408 -2.45 18.12 13.36
C LYS A 408 -1.85 16.76 13.02
N ASP A 409 -0.53 16.70 12.99
CA ASP A 409 0.23 15.46 12.86
C ASP A 409 0.65 15.02 14.27
N TYR A 410 0.25 13.83 14.70
CA TYR A 410 0.61 13.25 16.00
C TYR A 410 1.49 12.02 15.79
N VAL A 411 2.35 11.72 16.76
CA VAL A 411 2.93 10.37 16.84
C VAL A 411 1.83 9.44 17.34
N VAL A 412 1.62 8.33 16.64
CA VAL A 412 0.59 7.33 16.92
C VAL A 412 1.17 5.92 16.92
N GLN A 413 0.47 5.00 17.59
CA GLN A 413 0.72 3.57 17.51
C GLN A 413 -0.60 2.80 17.60
N TYR A 414 -0.76 1.77 16.78
CA TYR A 414 -1.93 0.92 16.77
C TYR A 414 -1.71 -0.37 17.57
N PHE A 415 -2.75 -0.78 18.28
CA PHE A 415 -2.86 -2.01 19.06
C PHE A 415 -4.14 -2.74 18.65
N GLU A 416 -4.37 -3.97 19.11
CA GLU A 416 -5.56 -4.74 18.75
C GLU A 416 -6.88 -4.00 19.04
N ARG A 417 -6.94 -3.25 20.15
CA ARG A 417 -8.16 -2.63 20.70
C ARG A 417 -8.13 -1.09 20.74
N ALA A 418 -7.02 -0.46 20.33
CA ALA A 418 -6.83 0.99 20.49
C ALA A 418 -5.82 1.57 19.51
N ARG A 419 -5.90 2.89 19.28
CA ARG A 419 -4.81 3.73 18.76
C ARG A 419 -4.38 4.67 19.88
N PHE A 420 -3.09 4.75 20.15
CA PHE A 420 -2.53 5.75 21.05
C PHE A 420 -2.11 6.97 20.22
N GLU A 421 -2.31 8.17 20.75
CA GLU A 421 -1.92 9.46 20.16
C GLU A 421 -1.10 10.23 21.20
N TYR A 422 0.11 10.68 20.83
CA TYR A 422 0.97 11.48 21.70
C TYR A 422 0.79 12.97 21.42
N HIS A 423 0.32 13.72 22.42
CA HIS A 423 0.04 15.15 22.34
C HIS A 423 1.18 15.95 23.01
N PRO A 424 2.14 16.49 22.24
CA PRO A 424 3.29 17.20 22.81
C PRO A 424 2.89 18.45 23.61
N ASP A 425 1.79 19.10 23.22
CA ASP A 425 1.19 20.25 23.91
C ASP A 425 0.74 19.94 25.35
N LEU A 426 0.59 18.65 25.70
CA LEU A 426 0.08 18.16 26.99
C LEU A 426 1.14 17.38 27.80
N LYS A 427 2.41 17.42 27.38
CA LYS A 427 3.54 16.72 28.01
C LYS A 427 3.64 16.97 29.52
N GLY A 428 3.83 15.91 30.29
CA GLY A 428 3.88 15.92 31.76
C GLY A 428 2.51 15.82 32.44
N THR A 429 1.40 15.86 31.68
CA THR A 429 0.05 15.66 32.23
C THR A 429 -0.43 14.22 32.05
N PRO A 430 -1.49 13.77 32.76
CA PRO A 430 -2.15 12.49 32.49
C PRO A 430 -2.71 12.33 31.07
N PHE A 431 -2.73 13.40 30.26
CA PHE A 431 -3.32 13.47 28.92
C PHE A 431 -2.27 13.63 27.80
N GLU A 432 -0.96 13.45 28.09
CA GLU A 432 0.08 13.48 27.06
C GLU A 432 0.00 12.30 26.08
N VAL A 433 -0.59 11.18 26.51
CA VAL A 433 -1.04 10.09 25.66
C VAL A 433 -2.56 10.01 25.79
N GLN A 434 -3.26 10.02 24.66
CA GLN A 434 -4.70 9.80 24.59
C GLN A 434 -5.00 8.64 23.65
N LEU A 435 -6.26 8.22 23.64
CA LEU A 435 -6.76 7.15 22.79
C LEU A 435 -7.66 7.72 21.70
N GLY A 436 -7.37 7.33 20.46
CA GLY A 436 -8.11 7.76 19.28
C GLY A 436 -9.56 7.28 19.32
N LEU A 437 -10.45 8.03 18.65
CA LEU A 437 -11.91 7.83 18.68
C LEU A 437 -12.35 6.68 17.76
N LEU A 438 -11.74 5.50 17.92
CA LEU A 438 -11.93 4.34 17.05
C LEU A 438 -13.38 3.86 17.02
N GLY A 439 -14.10 3.98 18.14
CA GLY A 439 -15.52 3.68 18.22
C GLY A 439 -16.34 4.59 17.32
N ARG A 440 -16.18 5.91 17.43
CA ARG A 440 -16.84 6.87 16.51
C ARG A 440 -16.46 6.61 15.04
N GLN A 441 -15.23 6.19 14.77
CA GLN A 441 -14.77 5.90 13.41
C GLN A 441 -15.48 4.68 12.81
N VAL A 442 -15.52 3.53 13.49
CA VAL A 442 -16.20 2.32 12.96
C VAL A 442 -17.73 2.44 12.93
N THR A 443 -18.32 3.40 13.65
CA THR A 443 -19.77 3.68 13.62
C THR A 443 -20.14 4.83 12.69
N THR A 444 -19.23 5.26 11.81
CA THR A 444 -19.52 6.31 10.81
C THR A 444 -20.69 5.88 9.92
N GLY A 445 -21.75 6.70 9.88
CA GLY A 445 -22.97 6.42 9.12
C GLY A 445 -24.05 5.60 9.85
N ARG A 446 -23.76 5.06 11.04
CA ARG A 446 -24.72 4.24 11.82
C ARG A 446 -25.78 5.03 12.59
N SER A 447 -25.74 6.37 12.58
CA SER A 447 -26.60 7.25 13.40
C SER A 447 -28.11 7.08 13.19
N GLU A 448 -28.53 6.49 12.06
CA GLU A 448 -29.95 6.20 11.79
C GLU A 448 -30.43 4.84 12.32
N GLU A 449 -29.52 3.95 12.75
CA GLU A 449 -29.83 2.70 13.42
C GLU A 449 -30.38 2.95 14.84
N ALA A 450 -31.36 2.17 15.27
CA ALA A 450 -32.05 2.38 16.54
C ALA A 450 -31.12 2.46 17.79
N PRO A 451 -30.04 1.67 17.94
CA PRO A 451 -29.14 1.79 19.09
C PRO A 451 -28.33 3.08 19.12
N PHE A 452 -28.11 3.74 17.98
CA PHE A 452 -27.28 4.93 17.83
C PHE A 452 -28.08 6.24 17.85
N LYS A 453 -29.37 6.16 18.20
CA LYS A 453 -30.24 7.33 18.38
C LYS A 453 -30.26 7.74 19.84
N ALA A 454 -30.00 9.03 20.07
CA ALA A 454 -30.06 9.64 21.40
C ALA A 454 -31.44 9.42 22.04
N LEU A 455 -31.43 9.05 23.32
CA LEU A 455 -32.61 8.88 24.13
C LEU A 455 -33.21 10.22 24.57
N ALA A 456 -34.51 10.21 24.88
CA ALA A 456 -35.12 11.28 25.64
C ALA A 456 -34.43 11.41 27.03
N PRO A 457 -34.06 12.62 27.49
CA PRO A 457 -33.38 12.80 28.76
C PRO A 457 -34.13 12.21 29.96
N PHE A 458 -33.43 11.48 30.82
CA PHE A 458 -33.96 10.94 32.06
C PHE A 458 -32.99 11.13 33.24
N GLN A 459 -33.49 11.01 34.46
CA GLN A 459 -32.66 11.16 35.66
C GLN A 459 -31.84 9.89 35.93
N SER A 460 -30.52 10.02 35.94
CA SER A 460 -29.57 8.96 36.29
C SER A 460 -29.85 8.37 37.67
N ARG A 461 -29.66 7.04 37.79
CA ARG A 461 -29.83 6.24 38.99
C ARG A 461 -28.53 5.49 39.33
N ALA A 462 -28.55 4.64 40.36
CA ALA A 462 -27.39 3.81 40.71
C ALA A 462 -27.09 2.68 39.70
N ASP A 463 -28.11 2.24 38.96
CA ASP A 463 -28.10 1.11 38.02
C ASP A 463 -27.94 1.52 36.54
N VAL A 464 -28.33 2.74 36.20
CA VAL A 464 -28.29 3.31 34.84
C VAL A 464 -28.01 4.81 34.88
N TRP A 465 -27.03 5.26 34.11
CA TRP A 465 -26.68 6.68 33.95
C TRP A 465 -27.14 7.18 32.58
N TYR A 466 -27.82 8.33 32.53
CA TYR A 466 -27.97 9.12 31.32
C TYR A 466 -26.74 10.01 31.14
N ILE A 467 -26.25 10.13 29.90
CA ILE A 467 -25.07 10.91 29.53
C ILE A 467 -25.51 12.07 28.61
N PRO A 468 -25.67 13.30 29.15
CA PRO A 468 -26.13 14.45 28.36
C PRO A 468 -25.25 14.82 27.16
N GLU A 469 -23.95 14.51 27.21
CA GLU A 469 -22.95 14.86 26.19
C GLU A 469 -23.11 14.06 24.89
N THR A 470 -23.77 12.90 24.94
CA THR A 470 -24.06 12.06 23.77
C THR A 470 -25.53 11.67 23.62
N GLY A 471 -26.34 11.88 24.67
CA GLY A 471 -27.74 11.50 24.73
C GLY A 471 -27.99 10.01 24.98
N HIS A 472 -26.96 9.24 25.33
CA HIS A 472 -27.04 7.78 25.51
C HIS A 472 -27.08 7.36 26.98
N SER A 473 -27.50 6.11 27.24
CA SER A 473 -27.39 5.50 28.57
C SER A 473 -26.13 4.66 28.76
N LEU A 474 -25.79 4.37 30.02
CA LEU A 474 -24.80 3.38 30.40
C LEU A 474 -25.31 2.61 31.62
N SER A 475 -25.47 1.29 31.50
CA SER A 475 -26.22 0.47 32.44
C SER A 475 -25.44 -0.73 32.99
N TYR A 476 -25.91 -1.26 34.13
CA TYR A 476 -25.58 -2.59 34.66
C TYR A 476 -24.09 -3.00 34.54
N GLY A 477 -23.79 -4.08 33.81
CA GLY A 477 -22.45 -4.66 33.72
C GLY A 477 -21.45 -3.75 33.00
N PHE A 478 -21.87 -3.05 31.95
CA PHE A 478 -21.02 -2.10 31.24
C PHE A 478 -20.75 -0.84 32.05
N LEU A 479 -21.70 -0.34 32.82
CA LEU A 479 -21.48 0.76 33.79
C LEU A 479 -20.43 0.37 34.83
N GLN A 480 -20.56 -0.81 35.45
CA GLN A 480 -19.59 -1.29 36.44
C GLN A 480 -18.20 -1.53 35.81
N TYR A 481 -18.12 -2.05 34.59
CA TYR A 481 -16.86 -2.23 33.88
C TYR A 481 -16.20 -0.89 33.51
N TRP A 482 -16.97 0.07 32.98
CA TRP A 482 -16.50 1.41 32.61
C TRP A 482 -15.92 2.13 33.83
N LEU A 483 -16.67 2.17 34.94
CA LEU A 483 -16.23 2.80 36.20
C LEU A 483 -14.95 2.16 36.76
N LYS A 484 -14.84 0.83 36.70
CA LYS A 484 -13.71 0.09 37.27
C LYS A 484 -12.43 0.18 36.43
N ASN A 485 -12.54 0.25 35.11
CA ASN A 485 -11.42 0.08 34.18
C ASN A 485 -11.05 1.38 33.42
N GLY A 486 -11.20 2.54 34.06
CA GLY A 486 -10.64 3.82 33.60
C GLY A 486 -11.63 4.86 33.04
N GLY A 487 -12.90 4.50 32.87
CA GLY A 487 -14.00 5.41 32.54
C GLY A 487 -13.75 6.32 31.33
N LEU A 488 -14.19 7.58 31.46
CA LEU A 488 -14.20 8.58 30.38
C LEU A 488 -12.83 8.77 29.70
N ALA A 489 -11.74 8.73 30.47
CA ALA A 489 -10.38 8.93 29.96
C ALA A 489 -9.90 7.80 29.02
N ILE A 490 -10.43 6.58 29.20
CA ILE A 490 -10.06 5.41 28.41
C ILE A 490 -11.09 5.12 27.31
N TYR A 491 -12.39 5.16 27.63
CA TYR A 491 -13.44 4.72 26.71
C TYR A 491 -14.13 5.86 25.97
N GLY A 492 -14.08 7.08 26.51
CA GLY A 492 -15.03 8.13 26.15
C GLY A 492 -16.43 7.86 26.71
N TYR A 493 -17.39 8.64 26.23
CA TYR A 493 -18.82 8.46 26.49
C TYR A 493 -19.40 7.28 25.68
N PRO A 494 -20.55 6.68 26.10
CA PRO A 494 -21.33 5.80 25.23
C PRO A 494 -21.85 6.57 24.00
N ILE A 495 -21.84 5.92 22.84
CA ILE A 495 -22.39 6.44 21.57
C ILE A 495 -23.43 5.49 20.96
N SER A 496 -23.82 4.44 21.69
CA SER A 496 -25.00 3.63 21.43
C SER A 496 -25.61 3.18 22.75
N GLU A 497 -26.84 2.67 22.70
CA GLU A 497 -27.40 1.79 23.73
C GLU A 497 -26.80 0.38 23.66
N GLU A 498 -27.19 -0.50 24.59
CA GLU A 498 -26.88 -1.94 24.53
C GLU A 498 -27.74 -2.64 23.47
N PHE A 499 -27.13 -3.42 22.57
CA PHE A 499 -27.84 -4.21 21.55
C PHE A 499 -27.10 -5.52 21.20
N GLN A 500 -27.71 -6.38 20.37
CA GLN A 500 -27.07 -7.62 19.89
C GLN A 500 -26.34 -7.38 18.56
N GLU A 501 -25.06 -7.71 18.50
CA GLU A 501 -24.25 -7.62 17.27
C GLU A 501 -23.43 -8.91 17.06
N ILE A 502 -23.22 -9.30 15.81
CA ILE A 502 -22.33 -10.41 15.45
C ILE A 502 -20.89 -9.87 15.46
N SER A 503 -20.03 -10.39 16.33
CA SER A 503 -18.64 -9.92 16.41
C SER A 503 -17.88 -10.33 15.13
N PRO A 504 -17.24 -9.38 14.42
CA PRO A 504 -16.40 -9.67 13.26
C PRO A 504 -15.12 -10.45 13.61
N THR A 505 -14.89 -10.70 14.91
CA THR A 505 -13.75 -11.45 15.43
C THR A 505 -13.92 -12.96 15.30
N ASP A 506 -15.13 -13.49 15.55
CA ASP A 506 -15.38 -14.93 15.64
C ASP A 506 -16.76 -15.39 15.12
N GLY A 507 -17.59 -14.45 14.64
CA GLY A 507 -18.92 -14.75 14.09
C GLY A 507 -19.99 -15.09 15.13
N LYS A 508 -19.74 -14.94 16.44
CA LYS A 508 -20.77 -15.12 17.47
C LYS A 508 -21.53 -13.82 17.73
N THR A 509 -22.80 -13.94 18.12
CA THR A 509 -23.60 -12.81 18.60
C THR A 509 -23.32 -12.53 20.08
N TYR A 510 -23.07 -11.27 20.42
CA TYR A 510 -22.88 -10.79 21.79
C TYR A 510 -23.78 -9.59 22.07
N THR A 511 -24.09 -9.33 23.34
CA THR A 511 -24.54 -8.00 23.75
C THR A 511 -23.35 -7.06 23.64
N VAL A 512 -23.51 -5.96 22.91
CA VAL A 512 -22.47 -4.95 22.71
C VAL A 512 -22.98 -3.56 23.06
N GLN A 513 -22.05 -2.67 23.39
CA GLN A 513 -22.29 -1.23 23.45
C GLN A 513 -21.07 -0.51 22.88
N TYR A 514 -21.31 0.52 22.06
CA TYR A 514 -20.26 1.37 21.51
C TYR A 514 -20.02 2.59 22.39
N PHE A 515 -18.76 2.91 22.58
CA PHE A 515 -18.25 4.12 23.22
C PHE A 515 -17.39 4.88 22.19
N GLU A 516 -16.98 6.11 22.49
CA GLU A 516 -16.22 6.91 21.51
C GLU A 516 -14.91 6.24 21.06
N ARG A 517 -14.27 5.45 21.93
CA ARG A 517 -12.94 4.85 21.71
C ARG A 517 -12.96 3.32 21.59
N ASN A 518 -13.99 2.63 22.10
CA ASN A 518 -14.06 1.17 22.15
C ASN A 518 -15.49 0.63 21.94
N ARG A 519 -15.60 -0.66 21.59
CA ARG A 519 -16.82 -1.46 21.75
C ARG A 519 -16.64 -2.39 22.96
N PHE A 520 -17.63 -2.48 23.84
CA PHE A 520 -17.70 -3.50 24.87
C PHE A 520 -18.48 -4.69 24.32
N GLU A 521 -18.05 -5.91 24.64
CA GLU A 521 -18.70 -7.17 24.27
C GLU A 521 -18.92 -7.98 25.56
N TYR A 522 -20.16 -8.38 25.87
CA TYR A 522 -20.49 -9.18 27.05
C TYR A 522 -20.42 -10.68 26.72
N HIS A 523 -19.55 -11.39 27.44
CA HIS A 523 -19.26 -12.81 27.25
C HIS A 523 -19.91 -13.65 28.35
N PRO A 524 -21.13 -14.19 28.13
CA PRO A 524 -21.82 -15.01 29.13
C PRO A 524 -21.04 -16.28 29.53
N GLU A 525 -20.17 -16.78 28.65
CA GLU A 525 -19.24 -17.88 28.93
C GLU A 525 -18.20 -17.55 30.03
N ASN A 526 -17.93 -16.27 30.24
CA ASN A 526 -16.95 -15.75 31.21
C ASN A 526 -17.60 -15.15 32.47
N LYS A 527 -18.90 -15.36 32.67
CA LYS A 527 -19.70 -14.75 33.75
C LYS A 527 -19.07 -14.91 35.15
N GLY A 528 -19.02 -13.82 35.91
CA GLY A 528 -18.41 -13.78 37.25
C GLY A 528 -16.88 -13.72 37.26
N THR A 529 -16.24 -13.70 36.09
CA THR A 529 -14.78 -13.51 35.95
C THR A 529 -14.44 -12.08 35.52
N ARG A 530 -13.16 -11.71 35.53
CA ARG A 530 -12.70 -10.43 34.96
C ARG A 530 -12.82 -10.31 33.44
N TYR A 531 -13.29 -11.37 32.76
CA TYR A 531 -13.45 -11.47 31.31
C TYR A 531 -14.93 -11.52 30.88
N GLU A 532 -15.87 -11.32 31.82
CA GLU A 532 -17.32 -11.23 31.56
C GLU A 532 -17.69 -10.08 30.61
N VAL A 533 -16.87 -9.03 30.59
CA VAL A 533 -16.86 -7.99 29.55
C VAL A 533 -15.47 -7.98 28.92
N LEU A 534 -15.41 -8.03 27.60
CA LEU A 534 -14.19 -7.84 26.81
C LEU A 534 -14.34 -6.61 25.92
N LEU A 535 -13.22 -6.19 25.35
CA LEU A 535 -13.15 -5.06 24.42
C LEU A 535 -12.94 -5.57 22.99
N GLY A 536 -13.82 -5.14 22.10
CA GLY A 536 -13.77 -5.46 20.68
C GLY A 536 -12.49 -4.97 20.01
N LEU A 537 -12.01 -5.71 19.02
CA LEU A 537 -10.73 -5.46 18.36
C LEU A 537 -10.80 -4.30 17.34
N LEU A 538 -11.24 -3.12 17.77
CA LEU A 538 -11.48 -1.97 16.88
C LEU A 538 -10.21 -1.46 16.20
N GLY A 539 -9.04 -1.67 16.81
CA GLY A 539 -7.75 -1.37 16.18
C GLY A 539 -7.48 -2.34 15.02
N ASN A 540 -7.68 -3.65 15.23
CA ASN A 540 -7.61 -4.63 14.14
C ASN A 540 -8.65 -4.34 13.05
N GLN A 541 -9.88 -3.96 13.40
CA GLN A 541 -10.92 -3.62 12.43
C GLN A 541 -10.48 -2.43 11.55
N ILE A 542 -10.07 -1.31 12.15
CA ILE A 542 -9.62 -0.14 11.39
C ILE A 542 -8.35 -0.43 10.56
N MET A 543 -7.42 -1.24 11.07
CA MET A 543 -6.26 -1.66 10.27
C MET A 543 -6.64 -2.61 9.12
N LYS A 544 -7.72 -3.38 9.22
CA LYS A 544 -8.29 -4.15 8.09
C LYS A 544 -9.00 -3.22 7.10
N ASP A 545 -9.75 -2.22 7.59
CA ASP A 545 -10.41 -1.20 6.76
C ASP A 545 -9.38 -0.35 5.98
N TYR A 546 -8.20 -0.09 6.56
CA TYR A 546 -7.03 0.53 5.91
C TYR A 546 -6.16 -0.46 5.10
N GLY A 547 -6.53 -1.75 5.02
CA GLY A 547 -5.77 -2.77 4.30
C GLY A 547 -4.37 -3.08 4.86
N TRP A 548 -4.06 -2.62 6.08
CA TRP A 548 -2.79 -2.88 6.77
C TRP A 548 -2.76 -4.28 7.42
N LEU A 549 -3.92 -4.83 7.77
CA LEU A 549 -4.09 -6.23 8.21
C LEU A 549 -5.00 -6.98 7.23
N ARG A 550 -4.91 -8.32 7.24
CA ARG A 550 -5.75 -9.18 6.40
C ARG A 550 -7.08 -9.48 7.09
N ALA A 551 -8.10 -9.87 6.32
CA ALA A 551 -9.34 -10.39 6.89
C ALA A 551 -9.08 -11.56 7.86
N GLU A 552 -8.13 -12.44 7.50
CA GLU A 552 -7.78 -13.70 8.19
C GLU A 552 -6.87 -13.57 9.43
N THR A 553 -6.35 -12.37 9.75
CA THR A 553 -5.44 -12.11 10.90
C THR A 553 -6.16 -11.51 12.10
#